data_AF-A0A8S1Y8X7-F1
#
_entry.id   AF-A0A8S1Y8X7-F1
#
_cell.length_a   1.000
_cell.length_b   1.000
_cell.length_c   1.000
_cell.angle_alpha   90.00
_cell.angle_beta   90.00
_cell.angle_gamma   90.00
#
_symmetry.space_group_name_H-M   'P 1'
#
loop_
_entity.id
_entity.type
_entity.pdbx_description
1 polymer ?
#
loop_
_entity_poly.entity_id
_entity_poly.type
_entity_poly.pdbx_seq_one_letter_code
_entity_poly.pdbx_strand_id
1 'polypeptide(L)'
;MEVKISSNPYQTLFKKLTDKLNVIQQYKMRKFLFFTILYIFASGVNGSYCLDKITSNSILRRNYLNVMQLYNGAMLTSARTNMFIVPAIDNSPIRDLIYFPYNGQVGHVAVPLHGTIMIEFLQSYLINKIRFWMYDYDSRITHMQVFAIGDDRMTETLIYEGSAPPGVMSVKFDQQLVSKLKFYNKNGNTLYEHMSILKIQAYYAFYQ
;
A
#
# COMPACT_ATOMS: atom_id res chain seq x y z
N MET A 1 -1.20 92.68 33.11
CA MET A 1 -0.14 92.81 32.08
C MET A 1 0.31 91.39 31.76
N GLU A 2 -0.22 90.78 30.70
CA GLU A 2 0.13 89.41 30.31
C GLU A 2 1.44 89.39 29.52
N VAL A 3 2.46 88.76 30.08
CA VAL A 3 3.75 88.56 29.41
C VAL A 3 3.62 87.34 28.49
N LYS A 4 3.45 87.58 27.19
CA LYS A 4 3.57 86.52 26.18
C LYS A 4 5.04 86.11 26.07
N ILE A 5 5.37 84.97 26.66
CA ILE A 5 6.69 84.34 26.52
C ILE A 5 6.80 83.83 25.07
N SER A 6 7.67 84.48 24.30
CA SER A 6 8.02 84.09 22.93
C SER A 6 8.57 82.66 22.92
N SER A 7 7.91 81.77 22.18
CA SER A 7 8.30 80.37 22.07
C SER A 7 9.68 80.27 21.44
N ASN A 8 10.62 79.67 22.18
CA ASN A 8 11.99 79.49 21.78
C ASN A 8 12.08 78.70 20.45
N PRO A 9 12.64 79.27 19.36
CA PRO A 9 12.67 78.64 18.04
C PRO A 9 13.41 77.29 18.02
N TYR A 10 14.30 77.05 18.99
CA TYR A 10 15.00 75.77 19.14
C TYR A 10 14.08 74.64 19.60
N GLN A 11 13.04 74.92 20.41
CA GLN A 11 12.07 73.89 20.82
C GLN A 11 11.21 73.43 19.64
N THR A 12 10.83 74.36 18.76
CA THR A 12 10.03 74.06 17.56
C THR A 12 10.82 73.21 16.56
N LEU A 13 12.13 73.47 16.41
CA LEU A 13 13.02 72.69 15.56
C LEU A 13 13.24 71.28 16.13
N PHE A 14 13.46 71.15 17.44
CA PHE A 14 13.68 69.86 18.08
C PHE A 14 12.45 68.95 18.00
N LYS A 15 11.25 69.51 18.16
CA LYS A 15 9.98 68.78 17.98
C LYS A 15 9.81 68.27 16.54
N LYS A 16 10.09 69.10 15.53
CA LYS A 16 10.05 68.67 14.11
C LYS A 16 11.04 67.55 13.80
N LEU A 17 12.21 67.53 14.42
CA LEU A 17 13.21 66.49 14.23
C LEU A 17 12.80 65.17 14.88
N THR A 18 12.25 65.21 16.09
CA THR A 18 11.74 64.02 16.80
C THR A 18 10.53 63.42 16.08
N ASP A 19 9.60 64.24 15.58
CA ASP A 19 8.46 63.76 14.80
C ASP A 19 8.90 63.06 13.50
N LYS A 20 9.90 63.61 12.79
CA LYS A 20 10.46 62.96 11.58
C LYS A 20 11.15 61.63 11.90
N LEU A 21 11.90 61.56 12.99
CA LEU A 21 12.57 60.32 13.42
C LEU A 21 11.56 59.22 13.77
N ASN A 22 10.47 59.57 14.45
CA ASN A 22 9.41 58.63 14.80
C ASN A 22 8.69 58.08 13.56
N VAL A 23 8.42 58.92 12.56
CA VAL A 23 7.82 58.47 11.28
C VAL A 23 8.75 57.51 10.53
N ILE A 24 10.07 57.79 10.51
CA ILE A 24 11.06 56.92 9.87
C ILE A 24 11.16 55.56 10.59
N GLN A 25 11.17 55.55 11.93
CA GLN A 25 11.18 54.31 12.71
C GLN A 25 9.91 53.49 12.49
N GLN A 26 8.74 54.13 12.46
CA GLN A 26 7.47 53.46 12.19
C GLN A 26 7.46 52.82 10.79
N TYR A 27 8.04 53.48 9.78
CA TYR A 27 8.13 52.93 8.42
C TYR A 27 9.10 51.74 8.33
N LYS A 28 10.22 51.77 9.05
CA LYS A 28 11.16 50.64 9.14
C LYS A 28 10.54 49.42 9.81
N MET A 29 9.80 49.61 10.91
CA MET A 29 9.12 48.51 11.60
C MET A 29 8.02 47.88 10.74
N ARG A 30 7.25 48.68 9.98
CA ARG A 30 6.24 48.15 9.05
C ARG A 30 6.84 47.29 7.94
N LYS A 31 7.98 47.70 7.37
CA LYS A 31 8.68 46.89 6.36
C LYS A 31 9.17 45.56 6.95
N PHE A 32 9.77 45.59 8.14
CA PHE A 32 10.24 44.36 8.82
C PHE A 32 9.09 43.39 9.12
N LEU A 33 7.94 43.91 9.56
CA LEU A 33 6.73 43.10 9.79
C LEU A 33 6.22 42.45 8.50
N PHE A 34 6.24 43.19 7.39
CA PHE A 34 5.80 42.67 6.10
C PHE A 34 6.70 41.52 5.60
N PHE A 35 8.03 41.66 5.74
CA PHE A 35 8.99 40.62 5.38
C PHE A 35 8.87 39.36 6.26
N THR A 36 8.61 39.52 7.56
CA THR A 36 8.42 38.37 8.48
C THR A 36 7.12 37.61 8.18
N ILE A 37 6.02 38.31 7.88
CA ILE A 37 4.77 37.68 7.44
C ILE A 37 4.99 36.89 6.13
N LEU A 38 5.67 37.50 5.14
CA LEU A 38 5.96 36.83 3.86
C LEU A 38 6.80 35.56 4.04
N TYR A 39 7.79 35.60 4.95
CA TYR A 39 8.64 34.46 5.26
C TYR A 39 7.87 33.30 5.92
N ILE A 40 6.91 33.60 6.80
CA ILE A 40 6.03 32.59 7.43
C ILE A 40 5.15 31.93 6.37
N PHE A 41 4.58 32.70 5.42
CA PHE A 41 3.81 32.14 4.32
C PHE A 41 4.67 31.29 3.37
N ALA A 42 5.88 31.73 3.04
CA ALA A 42 6.79 30.97 2.17
C ALA A 42 7.27 29.65 2.80
N SER A 43 7.51 29.63 4.12
CA SER A 43 7.94 28.43 4.85
C SER A 43 6.79 27.45 5.17
N GLY A 44 5.55 27.94 5.35
CA GLY A 44 4.37 27.10 5.59
C GLY A 44 3.91 26.29 4.37
N VAL A 45 4.25 26.73 3.15
CA VAL A 45 3.81 26.07 1.91
C VAL A 45 4.59 24.76 1.63
N ASN A 46 5.82 24.63 2.12
CA ASN A 46 6.64 23.42 1.90
C ASN A 46 6.23 22.22 2.77
N GLY A 47 5.60 22.46 3.94
CA GLY A 47 5.13 21.38 4.82
C GLY A 47 3.85 20.68 4.32
N SER A 48 3.04 21.39 3.52
CA SER A 48 1.71 20.92 3.13
C SER A 48 1.74 19.90 1.99
N TYR A 49 2.67 20.01 1.04
CA TYR A 49 2.79 19.05 -0.07
C TYR A 49 3.19 17.64 0.37
N CYS A 50 3.98 17.52 1.45
CA CYS A 50 4.39 16.22 1.96
C CYS A 50 3.26 15.55 2.74
N LEU A 51 2.51 16.33 3.53
CA LEU A 51 1.31 15.87 4.20
C LEU A 51 0.24 15.46 3.19
N ASP A 52 -0.10 16.27 2.19
CA ASP A 52 -1.12 15.90 1.19
C ASP A 52 -0.78 14.64 0.40
N LYS A 53 0.51 14.37 0.11
CA LYS A 53 0.96 13.13 -0.52
C LYS A 53 0.84 11.91 0.41
N ILE A 54 1.07 12.11 1.71
CA ILE A 54 0.86 11.06 2.73
C ILE A 54 -0.64 10.84 2.95
N THR A 55 -1.43 11.91 3.05
CA THR A 55 -2.88 11.84 3.29
C THR A 55 -3.59 11.25 2.09
N SER A 56 -3.29 11.66 0.85
CA SER A 56 -3.88 11.07 -0.37
C SER A 56 -3.56 9.57 -0.53
N ASN A 57 -2.31 9.16 -0.29
CA ASN A 57 -1.95 7.74 -0.24
C ASN A 57 -2.61 7.01 0.94
N SER A 58 -2.87 7.68 2.07
CA SER A 58 -3.58 7.09 3.21
C SER A 58 -5.10 7.02 3.01
N ILE A 59 -5.70 7.95 2.25
CA ILE A 59 -7.12 7.98 1.89
C ILE A 59 -7.41 6.85 0.91
N LEU A 60 -6.50 6.58 -0.03
CA LEU A 60 -6.52 5.36 -0.84
C LEU A 60 -6.32 4.08 0.01
N ARG A 61 -5.85 4.15 1.26
CA ARG A 61 -5.54 2.99 2.12
C ARG A 61 -6.53 2.75 3.28
N ARG A 62 -7.32 3.75 3.70
CA ARG A 62 -8.27 3.62 4.82
C ARG A 62 -9.62 3.00 4.42
N ASN A 63 -10.02 3.08 3.16
CA ASN A 63 -11.33 2.58 2.72
C ASN A 63 -11.33 1.14 2.19
N TYR A 64 -10.17 0.51 2.04
CA TYR A 64 -10.12 -0.93 1.77
C TYR A 64 -10.22 -1.67 3.11
N LEU A 65 -11.48 -1.87 3.55
CA LEU A 65 -11.82 -2.90 4.53
C LEU A 65 -11.14 -4.22 4.14
N ASN A 66 -10.81 -5.05 5.13
CA ASN A 66 -10.41 -6.43 4.88
C ASN A 66 -11.54 -7.13 4.10
N VAL A 67 -11.50 -7.11 2.77
CA VAL A 67 -12.63 -7.49 1.90
C VAL A 67 -12.82 -9.02 1.84
N MET A 68 -11.92 -9.78 2.46
CA MET A 68 -12.03 -11.23 2.55
C MET A 68 -12.08 -11.66 4.01
N GLN A 69 -13.25 -11.52 4.62
CA GLN A 69 -13.61 -12.16 5.88
C GLN A 69 -14.96 -12.85 5.67
N LEU A 70 -15.09 -14.09 6.15
CA LEU A 70 -16.30 -14.92 6.02
C LEU A 70 -17.58 -14.19 6.42
N TYR A 71 -17.45 -13.22 7.33
CA TYR A 71 -18.56 -12.51 7.95
C TYR A 71 -18.87 -11.12 7.35
N ASN A 72 -18.06 -10.58 6.42
CA ASN A 72 -18.14 -9.15 6.03
C ASN A 72 -18.08 -8.82 4.53
N GLY A 73 -18.16 -9.78 3.62
CA GLY A 73 -18.18 -9.45 2.19
C GLY A 73 -18.23 -10.66 1.28
N ALA A 74 -19.08 -10.58 0.25
CA ALA A 74 -19.47 -11.69 -0.61
C ALA A 74 -18.28 -12.40 -1.28
N MET A 75 -18.14 -13.69 -0.94
CA MET A 75 -17.30 -14.63 -1.64
C MET A 75 -17.90 -14.92 -3.03
N LEU A 76 -17.26 -14.45 -4.10
CA LEU A 76 -17.57 -14.85 -5.49
C LEU A 76 -16.88 -16.16 -5.89
N THR A 77 -16.75 -17.09 -4.95
CA THR A 77 -16.30 -18.46 -5.27
C THR A 77 -17.39 -19.40 -4.82
N SER A 78 -18.26 -19.82 -5.74
CA SER A 78 -19.20 -20.89 -5.44
C SER A 78 -18.42 -22.21 -5.31
N ALA A 79 -18.89 -23.14 -4.48
CA ALA A 79 -18.37 -24.51 -4.45
C ALA A 79 -18.40 -25.21 -5.84
N ARG A 80 -19.07 -24.63 -6.85
CA ARG A 80 -19.12 -25.13 -8.23
C ARG A 80 -17.86 -24.85 -9.05
N THR A 81 -16.97 -23.93 -8.63
CA THR A 81 -15.72 -23.61 -9.37
C THR A 81 -14.48 -24.30 -8.80
N ASN A 82 -14.60 -25.00 -7.67
CA ASN A 82 -13.53 -25.79 -7.09
C ASN A 82 -13.86 -27.29 -7.27
N MET A 83 -12.99 -28.04 -7.94
CA MET A 83 -13.09 -29.51 -7.95
C MET A 83 -12.52 -30.04 -6.65
N PHE A 84 -13.35 -30.75 -5.90
CA PHE A 84 -12.97 -31.44 -4.68
C PHE A 84 -12.87 -32.93 -4.98
N ILE A 85 -11.75 -33.56 -4.63
CA ILE A 85 -11.56 -35.02 -4.77
C ILE A 85 -12.60 -35.78 -3.92
N VAL A 86 -13.14 -35.14 -2.86
CA VAL A 86 -14.25 -35.67 -2.05
C VAL A 86 -15.21 -34.51 -1.67
N PRO A 87 -16.53 -34.63 -1.88
CA PRO A 87 -17.49 -33.59 -1.51
C PRO A 87 -17.69 -33.55 0.01
N ALA A 88 -17.22 -32.49 0.68
CA ALA A 88 -17.55 -32.20 2.08
C ALA A 88 -18.54 -31.02 2.17
N ILE A 89 -19.27 -30.92 3.29
CA ILE A 89 -20.37 -29.95 3.48
C ILE A 89 -19.87 -28.52 3.80
N ASP A 90 -18.58 -28.35 4.16
CA ASP A 90 -17.99 -27.06 4.60
C ASP A 90 -16.85 -26.52 3.69
N ASN A 91 -17.12 -26.38 2.38
CA ASN A 91 -16.11 -26.06 1.35
C ASN A 91 -15.78 -24.57 1.18
N SER A 92 -15.61 -23.81 2.27
CA SER A 92 -15.25 -22.39 2.20
C SER A 92 -13.74 -22.20 1.93
N PRO A 93 -13.31 -21.54 0.82
CA PRO A 93 -11.90 -21.29 0.49
C PRO A 93 -11.19 -20.28 1.39
N ILE A 94 -11.90 -19.64 2.33
CA ILE A 94 -11.35 -18.63 3.24
C ILE A 94 -11.12 -19.16 4.67
N ARG A 95 -11.25 -20.45 4.89
CA ARG A 95 -10.95 -21.06 6.18
C ARG A 95 -9.44 -21.25 6.37
N ASP A 96 -8.99 -21.16 7.62
CA ASP A 96 -7.60 -21.38 8.00
C ASP A 96 -7.27 -22.84 8.36
N LEU A 97 -8.26 -23.74 8.31
CA LEU A 97 -8.12 -25.16 8.64
C LEU A 97 -7.94 -26.03 7.37
N ILE A 98 -6.95 -26.92 7.44
CA ILE A 98 -6.69 -28.01 6.49
C ILE A 98 -7.92 -28.96 6.50
N TYR A 99 -8.28 -29.59 5.38
CA TYR A 99 -9.50 -30.41 5.29
C TYR A 99 -9.42 -31.62 6.24
N PHE A 100 -10.52 -31.93 6.92
CA PHE A 100 -10.75 -33.25 7.48
C PHE A 100 -11.59 -34.03 6.46
N PRO A 101 -11.01 -34.90 5.61
CA PRO A 101 -11.79 -35.90 4.92
C PRO A 101 -12.42 -36.87 5.92
N TYR A 102 -13.52 -37.46 5.45
CA TYR A 102 -14.24 -38.54 6.10
C TYR A 102 -13.28 -39.66 6.57
N ASN A 103 -13.53 -40.24 7.74
CA ASN A 103 -12.71 -41.25 8.44
C ASN A 103 -11.46 -40.77 9.19
N GLY A 104 -11.42 -39.52 9.65
CA GLY A 104 -10.40 -39.07 10.63
C GLY A 104 -8.99 -38.93 10.07
N GLN A 105 -8.83 -39.03 8.75
CA GLN A 105 -7.60 -38.67 8.06
C GLN A 105 -7.61 -37.16 7.77
N VAL A 106 -6.45 -36.53 7.74
CA VAL A 106 -6.30 -35.13 7.32
C VAL A 106 -6.03 -35.12 5.83
N GLY A 107 -6.79 -34.33 5.09
CA GLY A 107 -6.73 -34.21 3.65
C GLY A 107 -6.66 -32.75 3.27
N HIS A 108 -6.32 -32.48 2.04
CA HIS A 108 -6.24 -31.12 1.55
C HIS A 108 -6.71 -31.10 0.12
N VAL A 109 -7.26 -29.97 -0.30
CA VAL A 109 -7.62 -29.75 -1.69
C VAL A 109 -6.42 -29.09 -2.32
N ALA A 110 -5.77 -29.84 -3.19
CA ALA A 110 -4.69 -29.33 -4.02
C ALA A 110 -5.19 -29.27 -5.45
N VAL A 111 -4.77 -28.22 -6.17
CA VAL A 111 -5.00 -28.13 -7.61
C VAL A 111 -3.72 -28.59 -8.30
N PRO A 112 -3.71 -29.74 -9.00
CA PRO A 112 -2.57 -30.12 -9.83
C PRO A 112 -2.52 -29.22 -11.06
N LEU A 113 -1.32 -28.75 -11.38
CA LEU A 113 -1.06 -27.77 -12.43
C LEU A 113 -0.10 -28.30 -13.45
N HIS A 114 -0.60 -28.45 -14.67
CA HIS A 114 0.20 -28.81 -15.84
C HIS A 114 0.77 -27.57 -16.55
N GLY A 115 0.13 -26.41 -16.38
CA GLY A 115 0.50 -25.16 -17.05
C GLY A 115 0.40 -23.97 -16.11
N THR A 116 -0.72 -23.26 -16.15
CA THR A 116 -0.86 -21.95 -15.49
C THR A 116 -2.09 -21.87 -14.59
N ILE A 117 -1.95 -21.32 -13.38
CA ILE A 117 -3.06 -20.69 -12.65
C ILE A 117 -3.03 -19.20 -12.88
N MET A 118 -4.17 -18.60 -13.20
CA MET A 118 -4.38 -17.16 -13.08
C MET A 118 -5.42 -16.87 -12.01
N ILE A 119 -5.06 -16.00 -11.07
CA ILE A 119 -5.95 -15.45 -10.06
C ILE A 119 -6.23 -14.01 -10.44
N GLU A 120 -7.47 -13.73 -10.84
CA GLU A 120 -7.92 -12.38 -11.14
C GLU A 120 -8.62 -11.77 -9.93
N PHE A 121 -8.23 -10.55 -9.60
CA PHE A 121 -8.83 -9.79 -8.52
C PHE A 121 -10.01 -8.97 -9.03
N LEU A 122 -11.02 -8.76 -8.17
CA LEU A 122 -12.21 -7.95 -8.52
C LEU A 122 -11.87 -6.49 -8.87
N GLN A 123 -10.76 -6.00 -8.33
CA GLN A 123 -10.18 -4.69 -8.57
C GLN A 123 -8.67 -4.78 -8.38
N SER A 124 -7.94 -3.77 -8.84
CA SER A 124 -6.49 -3.72 -8.63
C SER A 124 -6.16 -3.41 -7.17
N TYR A 125 -5.16 -4.10 -6.62
CA TYR A 125 -4.67 -3.88 -5.27
C TYR A 125 -3.19 -3.53 -5.28
N LEU A 126 -2.78 -2.61 -4.41
CA LEU A 126 -1.36 -2.34 -4.18
C LEU A 126 -0.77 -3.50 -3.37
N ILE A 127 0.10 -4.31 -3.98
CA ILE A 127 0.68 -5.53 -3.38
C ILE A 127 2.21 -5.47 -3.52
N ASN A 128 2.92 -6.00 -2.53
CA ASN A 128 4.39 -6.15 -2.56
C ASN A 128 4.86 -7.49 -1.97
N LYS A 129 3.93 -8.35 -1.56
CA LYS A 129 4.24 -9.65 -0.95
C LYS A 129 3.18 -10.68 -1.32
N ILE A 130 3.64 -11.87 -1.70
CA ILE A 130 2.80 -13.06 -1.80
C ILE A 130 3.30 -14.15 -0.87
N ARG A 131 2.39 -14.99 -0.42
CA ARG A 131 2.66 -16.26 0.24
C ARG A 131 1.89 -17.36 -0.47
N PHE A 132 2.51 -18.49 -0.69
CA PHE A 132 1.84 -19.64 -1.27
C PHE A 132 2.31 -20.92 -0.60
N TRP A 133 1.42 -21.90 -0.55
CA TRP A 133 1.69 -23.19 0.06
C TRP A 133 1.74 -24.26 -1.01
N MET A 134 2.95 -24.73 -1.27
CA MET A 134 3.24 -25.86 -2.15
C MET A 134 2.92 -27.16 -1.45
N TYR A 135 2.21 -28.05 -2.14
CA TYR A 135 1.98 -29.41 -1.67
C TYR A 135 2.66 -30.39 -2.60
N ASP A 136 3.32 -31.37 -2.00
CA ASP A 136 3.76 -32.56 -2.69
C ASP A 136 3.83 -33.70 -1.67
N TYR A 137 3.25 -34.84 -2.00
CA TYR A 137 3.21 -36.01 -1.11
C TYR A 137 4.61 -36.59 -0.87
N ASP A 138 5.47 -36.58 -1.90
CA ASP A 138 6.80 -37.20 -1.88
C ASP A 138 7.92 -36.16 -1.69
N SER A 139 7.56 -34.99 -1.17
CA SER A 139 8.48 -33.88 -0.89
C SER A 139 9.27 -33.35 -2.09
N ARG A 140 8.69 -33.41 -3.30
CA ARG A 140 9.37 -33.00 -4.54
C ARG A 140 9.48 -31.49 -4.67
N ILE A 141 10.56 -31.03 -5.30
CA ILE A 141 10.82 -29.62 -5.54
C ILE A 141 10.22 -29.23 -6.88
N THR A 142 9.40 -28.19 -6.89
CA THR A 142 8.77 -27.66 -8.11
C THR A 142 9.59 -26.54 -8.72
N HIS A 143 9.66 -26.44 -10.03
CA HIS A 143 10.20 -25.26 -10.71
C HIS A 143 9.06 -24.40 -11.27
N MET A 144 9.03 -23.13 -10.91
CA MET A 144 7.90 -22.26 -11.26
C MET A 144 8.31 -20.81 -11.48
N GLN A 145 7.42 -20.09 -12.16
CA GLN A 145 7.47 -18.64 -12.29
C GLN A 145 6.18 -18.05 -11.73
N VAL A 146 6.28 -16.86 -11.13
CA VAL A 146 5.10 -16.08 -10.72
C VAL A 146 5.21 -14.69 -11.31
N PHE A 147 4.12 -14.25 -11.94
CA PHE A 147 3.99 -12.92 -12.51
C PHE A 147 2.89 -12.14 -11.79
N ALA A 148 3.15 -10.86 -11.55
CA ALA A 148 2.14 -9.87 -11.21
C ALA A 148 1.72 -9.15 -12.49
N ILE A 149 0.42 -9.10 -12.75
CA ILE A 149 -0.15 -8.39 -13.90
C ILE A 149 -0.69 -7.04 -13.41
N GLY A 150 -0.25 -5.97 -14.05
CA GLY A 150 -0.55 -4.57 -13.71
C GLY A 150 -2.04 -4.22 -13.71
N ASP A 151 -2.38 -3.01 -13.28
CA ASP A 151 -3.75 -2.49 -13.30
C ASP A 151 -4.34 -2.36 -14.70
N ASP A 152 -3.48 -2.15 -15.70
CA ASP A 152 -3.78 -2.18 -17.13
C ASP A 152 -4.19 -3.57 -17.66
N ARG A 153 -4.10 -4.61 -16.82
CA ARG A 153 -4.40 -6.02 -17.12
C ARG A 153 -3.55 -6.64 -18.23
N MET A 154 -2.47 -5.98 -18.63
CA MET A 154 -1.63 -6.36 -19.77
C MET A 154 -0.15 -6.47 -19.40
N THR A 155 0.36 -5.55 -18.58
CA THR A 155 1.78 -5.53 -18.19
C THR A 155 2.07 -6.68 -17.24
N GLU A 156 2.85 -7.68 -17.68
CA GLU A 156 3.32 -8.78 -16.83
C GLU A 156 4.70 -8.46 -16.24
N THR A 157 4.81 -8.49 -14.91
CA THR A 157 6.07 -8.34 -14.18
C THR A 157 6.44 -9.67 -13.54
N LEU A 158 7.60 -10.24 -13.87
CA LEU A 158 8.11 -11.44 -13.17
C LEU A 158 8.49 -11.08 -11.73
N ILE A 159 7.83 -11.70 -10.75
CA ILE A 159 8.06 -11.44 -9.31
C ILE A 159 8.75 -12.62 -8.59
N TYR A 160 8.75 -13.80 -9.20
CA TYR A 160 9.47 -14.97 -8.71
C TYR A 160 9.83 -15.91 -9.84
N GLU A 161 11.04 -16.44 -9.81
CA GLU A 161 11.46 -17.58 -10.62
C GLU A 161 12.38 -18.46 -9.79
N GLY A 162 12.09 -19.76 -9.71
CA GLY A 162 12.99 -20.70 -9.07
C GLY A 162 12.33 -21.98 -8.59
N SER A 163 13.08 -22.63 -7.70
CA SER A 163 12.71 -23.88 -7.04
C SER A 163 11.86 -23.61 -5.80
N ALA A 164 10.69 -24.23 -5.77
CA ALA A 164 9.70 -24.16 -4.73
C ALA A 164 9.52 -25.54 -4.06
N PRO A 165 10.19 -25.79 -2.91
CA PRO A 165 9.96 -27.02 -2.14
C PRO A 165 8.55 -27.05 -1.54
N PRO A 166 8.07 -28.22 -1.11
CA PRO A 166 6.81 -28.31 -0.37
C PRO A 166 6.86 -27.46 0.90
N GLY A 167 5.72 -26.87 1.25
CA GLY A 167 5.59 -25.97 2.39
C GLY A 167 5.24 -24.53 2.01
N VAL A 168 5.31 -23.64 2.99
CA VAL A 168 4.90 -22.24 2.83
C VAL A 168 6.08 -21.40 2.36
N MET A 169 5.93 -20.80 1.19
CA MET A 169 6.87 -19.85 0.63
C MET A 169 6.36 -18.42 0.74
N SER A 170 7.29 -17.49 0.83
CA SER A 170 7.02 -16.06 0.85
C SER A 170 7.91 -15.36 -0.16
N VAL A 171 7.32 -14.54 -1.02
CA VAL A 171 8.05 -13.76 -2.03
C VAL A 171 7.74 -12.29 -1.80
N LYS A 172 8.80 -11.49 -1.67
CA LYS A 172 8.75 -10.02 -1.60
C LYS A 172 9.19 -9.47 -2.96
N PHE A 173 8.51 -8.43 -3.43
CA PHE A 173 8.79 -7.77 -4.70
C PHE A 173 8.44 -6.28 -4.59
N ASP A 174 8.79 -5.50 -5.61
CA ASP A 174 8.51 -4.06 -5.62
C ASP A 174 7.00 -3.78 -5.60
N GLN A 175 6.61 -2.74 -4.87
CA GLN A 175 5.20 -2.38 -4.77
C GLN A 175 4.64 -1.98 -6.14
N GLN A 176 3.50 -2.56 -6.51
CA GLN A 176 2.80 -2.24 -7.75
C GLN A 176 1.30 -2.48 -7.59
N LEU A 177 0.49 -1.80 -8.39
CA LEU A 177 -0.93 -2.10 -8.50
C LEU A 177 -1.07 -3.38 -9.35
N VAL A 178 -1.71 -4.39 -8.79
CA VAL A 178 -1.85 -5.72 -9.40
C VAL A 178 -3.32 -6.03 -9.60
N SER A 179 -3.69 -6.44 -10.81
CA SER A 179 -5.03 -6.93 -11.14
C SER A 179 -5.09 -8.46 -11.21
N LYS A 180 -3.99 -9.14 -11.52
CA LYS A 180 -3.90 -10.60 -11.57
C LYS A 180 -2.58 -11.13 -11.05
N LEU A 181 -2.59 -12.34 -10.52
CA LEU A 181 -1.38 -13.14 -10.29
C LEU A 181 -1.40 -14.36 -11.19
N LYS A 182 -0.28 -14.65 -11.83
CA LYS A 182 -0.12 -15.78 -12.74
C LYS A 182 0.99 -16.69 -12.22
N PHE A 183 0.64 -17.91 -11.86
CA PHE A 183 1.55 -18.95 -11.43
C PHE A 183 1.76 -19.90 -12.61
N TYR A 184 2.98 -19.95 -13.12
CA TYR A 184 3.35 -20.78 -14.26
C TYR A 184 4.21 -21.94 -13.80
N ASN A 185 3.82 -23.14 -14.19
CA ASN A 185 4.58 -24.35 -13.99
C ASN A 185 5.72 -24.43 -15.01
N LYS A 186 6.96 -24.29 -14.54
CA LYS A 186 8.16 -24.30 -15.38
C LYS A 186 8.81 -25.68 -15.33
N ASN A 187 8.24 -26.63 -16.08
CA ASN A 187 8.70 -28.02 -16.23
C ASN A 187 8.33 -28.98 -15.09
N GLY A 188 7.38 -28.62 -14.24
CA GLY A 188 6.88 -29.50 -13.18
C GLY A 188 7.77 -29.50 -11.93
N ASN A 189 7.70 -30.62 -11.22
CA ASN A 189 8.57 -30.95 -10.13
C ASN A 189 9.69 -31.92 -10.57
N THR A 190 10.54 -32.31 -9.63
CA THR A 190 11.69 -33.18 -9.89
C THR A 190 11.37 -34.54 -10.54
N LEU A 191 10.11 -34.98 -10.58
CA LEU A 191 9.71 -36.29 -11.11
C LEU A 191 8.52 -36.25 -12.08
N TYR A 192 7.64 -35.27 -11.94
CA TYR A 192 6.39 -35.15 -12.70
C TYR A 192 6.27 -33.75 -13.26
N GLU A 193 5.55 -33.64 -14.37
CA GLU A 193 5.26 -32.37 -15.02
C GLU A 193 4.24 -31.52 -14.25
N HIS A 194 3.91 -31.86 -13.00
CA HIS A 194 2.82 -31.24 -12.24
C HIS A 194 3.33 -30.52 -11.00
N MET A 195 2.67 -29.41 -10.71
CA MET A 195 2.83 -28.64 -9.48
C MET A 195 1.51 -28.68 -8.71
N SER A 196 1.54 -28.77 -7.38
CA SER A 196 0.31 -28.64 -6.58
C SER A 196 0.41 -27.48 -5.59
N ILE A 197 -0.64 -26.65 -5.55
CA ILE A 197 -0.74 -25.50 -4.65
C ILE A 197 -2.01 -25.65 -3.81
N LEU A 198 -1.90 -25.41 -2.49
CA LEU A 198 -3.03 -25.46 -1.55
C LEU A 198 -3.66 -24.10 -1.30
N LYS A 199 -2.82 -23.07 -1.13
CA LYS A 199 -3.25 -21.74 -0.69
C LYS A 199 -2.34 -20.69 -1.27
N ILE A 200 -2.93 -19.57 -1.67
CA ILE A 200 -2.23 -18.37 -2.11
C ILE A 200 -2.79 -17.19 -1.32
N GLN A 201 -1.90 -16.32 -0.84
CA GLN A 201 -2.21 -15.08 -0.16
C GLN A 201 -1.40 -13.97 -0.82
N ALA A 202 -2.02 -12.83 -1.08
CA ALA A 202 -1.37 -11.67 -1.64
C ALA A 202 -1.76 -10.45 -0.80
N TYR A 203 -0.77 -9.67 -0.38
CA TYR A 203 -1.01 -8.53 0.51
C TYR A 203 0.12 -7.51 0.43
N TYR A 204 -0.18 -6.31 0.93
CA TYR A 204 0.84 -5.30 1.18
C TYR A 204 1.43 -5.50 2.57
N ALA A 205 2.74 -5.77 2.63
CA ALA A 205 3.51 -5.77 3.86
C ALA A 205 4.10 -4.39 4.10
N PHE A 206 3.67 -3.72 5.17
CA PHE A 206 4.34 -2.54 5.71
C PHE A 206 5.68 -3.00 6.29
N TYR A 207 6.79 -2.48 5.76
CA TYR A 207 8.18 -2.66 6.19
C TYR A 207 8.42 -3.74 7.28
N GLN A 208 8.96 -4.89 6.84
CA GLN A 208 9.82 -5.77 7.63
C GLN A 208 11.26 -5.48 7.26
#